data_AF-A0A6A5AJE0-F1
#
_entry.id   AF-A0A6A5AJE0-F1
#
_cell.length_a   1.000
_cell.length_b   1.000
_cell.length_c   1.000
_cell.angle_alpha   90.00
_cell.angle_beta   90.00
_cell.angle_gamma   90.00
#
_symmetry.space_group_name_H-M   'P 1'
#
loop_
_entity.id
_entity.type
_entity.pdbx_description
1 polymer ?
#
loop_
_entity_poly.entity_id
_entity_poly.type
_entity_poly.pdbx_seq_one_letter_code
_entity_poly.pdbx_strand_id
1 'polypeptide(L)'
;MHIDPRDTDVDSTRSCVDNVAYIVEQKDMPSSHRSPPRQCNDMLFLIAFLAVAGMTVAFAVQFGPKFIQETQLRDNPDTTGFKKVLNYAAMCGGASIGISLAWIVTMMFLGEFVIWASLFFMIGACVFAGIFMTKKLHEREAKVYWWPAPVFGLLALLITLYAVCIRKRVKFAAVHLKIAGSAIFRLPMTLIVALVMVVVQLAWAITWFLGVYGLFDHLEYIKPNHHCADPHSAAKCKLHVKYGPIVGLSVPMLAVFFWGAMVVKNIVAVTVAGTVAAWKVNVSTPLITLGAWGRAMTLSLGSICFGSLVVAILEAIQTVL
;
A
#
# COMPACT_ATOMS: atom_id res chain seq x y z
N MET A 1 -55.77 -1.49 -25.62
CA MET A 1 -54.55 -1.20 -24.83
C MET A 1 -53.96 0.06 -25.42
N HIS A 2 -54.31 1.21 -24.81
CA HIS A 2 -53.99 2.53 -25.33
C HIS A 2 -52.55 2.85 -24.93
N ILE A 3 -51.65 2.96 -25.92
CA ILE A 3 -50.28 3.41 -25.69
C ILE A 3 -50.31 4.94 -25.78
N ASP A 4 -49.95 5.61 -24.68
CA ASP A 4 -49.81 7.06 -24.59
C ASP A 4 -48.58 7.49 -25.43
N PRO A 5 -48.68 8.45 -26.37
CA PRO A 5 -47.57 8.84 -27.24
C PRO A 5 -46.41 9.59 -26.53
N ARG A 6 -46.47 9.77 -25.20
CA ARG A 6 -45.45 10.51 -24.45
C ARG A 6 -44.21 9.70 -24.03
N ASP A 7 -44.18 8.39 -24.25
CA ASP A 7 -43.03 7.54 -23.87
C ASP A 7 -41.98 7.36 -24.97
N THR A 8 -42.20 7.85 -26.20
CA THR A 8 -41.21 7.73 -27.30
C THR A 8 -40.25 8.92 -27.42
N ASP A 9 -40.51 10.03 -26.73
CA ASP A 9 -39.69 11.24 -26.88
C ASP A 9 -38.47 11.30 -25.94
N VAL A 10 -38.49 10.56 -24.82
CA VAL A 10 -37.39 10.60 -23.83
C VAL A 10 -36.16 9.83 -24.31
N ASP A 11 -36.35 8.74 -25.06
CA ASP A 11 -35.23 7.95 -25.59
C ASP A 11 -34.63 8.56 -26.88
N SER A 12 -35.44 9.24 -27.68
CA SER A 12 -35.00 9.94 -28.90
C SER A 12 -34.19 11.19 -28.57
N THR A 13 -34.60 11.97 -27.56
CA THR A 13 -33.85 13.16 -27.14
C THR A 13 -32.53 12.80 -26.44
N ARG A 14 -32.45 11.70 -25.69
CA ARG A 14 -31.20 11.25 -25.08
C ARG A 14 -30.18 10.79 -26.12
N SER A 15 -30.63 10.05 -27.15
CA SER A 15 -29.79 9.64 -28.27
C SER A 15 -29.31 10.84 -29.11
N CYS A 16 -30.16 11.82 -29.38
CA CYS A 16 -29.75 13.03 -30.13
C CYS A 16 -28.81 13.94 -29.34
N VAL A 17 -29.01 14.12 -28.03
CA VAL A 17 -28.12 14.96 -27.21
C VAL A 17 -26.76 14.30 -27.04
N ASP A 18 -26.71 12.99 -26.82
CA ASP A 18 -25.44 12.25 -26.72
C ASP A 18 -24.72 12.26 -28.09
N ASN A 19 -25.42 11.98 -29.19
CA ASN A 19 -24.82 12.00 -30.54
C ASN A 19 -24.36 13.41 -30.95
N VAL A 20 -25.07 14.48 -30.59
CA VAL A 20 -24.64 15.86 -30.86
C VAL A 20 -23.44 16.25 -29.98
N ALA A 21 -23.38 15.82 -28.72
CA ALA A 21 -22.21 16.04 -27.88
C ALA A 21 -20.97 15.31 -28.43
N TYR A 22 -21.10 14.06 -28.87
CA TYR A 22 -20.00 13.33 -29.52
C TYR A 22 -19.59 13.97 -30.86
N ILE A 23 -20.53 14.42 -31.68
CA ILE A 23 -20.22 15.04 -32.99
C ILE A 23 -19.59 16.42 -32.83
N VAL A 24 -19.99 17.21 -31.83
CA VAL A 24 -19.37 18.52 -31.56
C VAL A 24 -17.97 18.35 -30.95
N GLU A 25 -17.77 17.39 -30.04
CA GLU A 25 -16.44 17.13 -29.46
C GLU A 25 -15.45 16.55 -30.48
N GLN A 26 -15.95 15.86 -31.52
CA GLN A 26 -15.11 15.29 -32.58
C GLN A 26 -14.81 16.28 -33.72
N LYS A 27 -15.63 17.33 -33.91
CA LYS A 27 -15.49 18.26 -35.04
C LYS A 27 -14.45 19.38 -34.82
N ASP A 28 -14.08 19.67 -33.57
CA ASP A 28 -13.12 20.72 -33.23
C ASP A 28 -11.76 20.17 -32.72
N MET A 29 -11.37 18.94 -33.07
CA MET A 29 -10.01 18.48 -32.81
C MET A 29 -9.11 18.84 -34.01
N PRO A 30 -8.23 19.85 -33.93
CA PRO A 30 -7.24 20.09 -34.96
C PRO A 30 -6.43 18.82 -35.19
N SER A 31 -6.26 18.47 -36.47
CA SER A 31 -5.57 17.28 -36.99
C SER A 31 -4.05 17.33 -36.73
N SER A 32 -3.68 17.37 -35.46
CA SER A 32 -2.31 17.36 -34.94
C SER A 32 -2.32 16.98 -33.46
N HIS A 33 -2.99 15.88 -33.09
CA HIS A 33 -2.59 15.19 -31.88
C HIS A 33 -1.35 14.34 -32.21
N ARG A 34 -0.23 15.03 -32.46
CA ARG A 34 1.08 14.38 -32.49
C ARG A 34 1.22 13.73 -31.12
N SER A 35 1.29 12.40 -31.07
CA SER A 35 1.56 11.69 -29.83
C SER A 35 2.82 12.35 -29.24
N PRO A 36 2.78 12.85 -27.99
CA PRO A 36 3.97 13.46 -27.41
C PRO A 36 5.12 12.46 -27.54
N PRO A 37 6.35 12.93 -27.88
CA PRO A 37 7.49 12.04 -28.03
C PRO A 37 7.60 11.19 -26.77
N ARG A 38 7.85 9.88 -26.95
CA ARG A 38 8.08 8.95 -25.85
C ARG A 38 9.38 9.34 -25.17
N GLN A 39 9.33 10.31 -24.27
CA GLN A 39 10.47 10.78 -23.51
C GLN A 39 10.64 9.86 -22.29
N CYS A 40 11.78 9.17 -22.23
CA CYS A 40 12.25 8.50 -21.03
C CYS A 40 12.68 9.57 -20.02
N ASN A 41 11.71 10.17 -19.34
CA ASN A 41 11.99 11.13 -18.29
C ASN A 41 12.60 10.40 -17.07
N ASP A 42 13.51 11.08 -16.38
CA ASP A 42 14.03 10.68 -15.06
C ASP A 42 14.84 9.37 -15.02
N MET A 43 15.62 9.10 -16.08
CA MET A 43 16.48 7.89 -16.17
C MET A 43 17.54 7.82 -15.06
N LEU A 44 17.96 8.95 -14.51
CA LEU A 44 18.88 9.00 -13.37
C LEU A 44 18.29 8.33 -12.12
N PHE A 45 17.02 8.59 -11.81
CA PHE A 45 16.37 8.00 -10.64
C PHE A 45 16.09 6.50 -10.83
N LEU A 46 15.86 6.08 -12.07
CA LEU A 46 15.81 4.66 -12.41
C LEU A 46 17.17 3.98 -12.17
N ILE A 47 18.27 4.57 -12.66
CA ILE A 47 19.62 4.02 -12.48
C ILE A 47 19.96 3.95 -10.98
N ALA A 48 19.68 5.01 -10.22
CA ALA A 48 19.89 5.04 -8.78
C ALA A 48 19.10 3.94 -8.06
N PHE A 49 17.82 3.76 -8.43
CA PHE A 49 16.99 2.70 -7.88
C PHE A 49 17.55 1.31 -8.19
N LEU A 50 17.93 1.05 -9.45
CA LEU A 50 18.51 -0.23 -9.86
C LEU A 50 19.85 -0.50 -9.18
N ALA A 51 20.69 0.52 -8.98
CA ALA A 51 21.95 0.39 -8.25
C ALA A 51 21.72 0.01 -6.78
N VAL A 52 20.78 0.68 -6.11
CA VAL A 52 20.45 0.39 -4.70
C VAL A 52 19.75 -0.96 -4.57
N ALA A 53 18.81 -1.29 -5.45
CA ALA A 53 18.15 -2.59 -5.48
C ALA A 53 19.16 -3.72 -5.74
N GLY A 54 20.08 -3.52 -6.70
CA GLY A 54 21.17 -4.46 -7.00
C GLY A 54 22.11 -4.66 -5.82
N MET A 55 22.45 -3.59 -5.09
CA MET A 55 23.26 -3.66 -3.87
C MET A 55 22.54 -4.44 -2.76
N THR A 56 21.24 -4.21 -2.54
CA THR A 56 20.44 -4.97 -1.56
C THR A 56 20.38 -6.46 -1.92
N VAL A 57 20.19 -6.79 -3.20
CA VAL A 57 20.25 -8.17 -3.70
C VAL A 57 21.63 -8.77 -3.49
N ALA A 58 22.70 -8.04 -3.77
CA ALA A 58 24.07 -8.50 -3.56
C ALA A 58 24.34 -8.84 -2.08
N PHE A 59 23.92 -7.98 -1.15
CA PHE A 59 24.02 -8.26 0.28
C PHE A 59 23.21 -9.48 0.71
N ALA A 60 21.99 -9.62 0.19
CA ALA A 60 21.15 -10.79 0.49
C ALA A 60 21.77 -12.10 0.00
N VAL A 61 22.37 -12.10 -1.20
CA VAL A 61 23.00 -13.30 -1.78
C VAL A 61 24.34 -13.63 -1.12
N GLN A 62 25.16 -12.62 -0.83
CA GLN A 62 26.50 -12.83 -0.27
C GLN A 62 26.48 -13.18 1.22
N PHE A 63 25.61 -12.53 2.00
CA PHE A 63 25.59 -12.65 3.46
C PHE A 63 24.38 -13.43 3.99
N GLY A 64 23.27 -13.46 3.25
CA GLY A 64 22.05 -14.17 3.65
C GLY A 64 22.23 -15.68 3.90
N PRO A 65 22.96 -16.44 3.06
CA PRO A 65 23.14 -17.88 3.29
C PRO A 65 23.85 -18.21 4.60
N LYS A 66 24.86 -17.40 4.98
CA LYS A 66 25.58 -17.56 6.26
C LYS A 66 24.63 -17.34 7.43
N PHE A 67 23.82 -16.28 7.38
CA PHE A 67 22.79 -16.01 8.39
C PHE A 67 21.75 -17.15 8.51
N ILE A 68 21.33 -17.74 7.40
CA ILE A 68 20.39 -18.88 7.42
C ILE A 68 21.02 -20.11 8.08
N GLN A 69 22.32 -20.34 7.88
CA GLN A 69 23.04 -21.47 8.48
C GLN A 69 23.24 -21.29 9.99
N GLU A 70 23.57 -20.08 10.44
CA GLU A 70 23.75 -19.76 11.87
C GLU A 70 22.44 -19.82 12.66
N THR A 71 21.29 -19.68 11.99
CA THR A 71 19.96 -19.72 12.63
C THR A 71 19.31 -21.12 12.67
N GLN A 72 20.10 -22.18 12.47
CA GLN A 72 19.61 -23.57 12.58
C GLN A 72 19.18 -23.89 14.02
N LEU A 73 17.97 -24.45 14.17
CA LEU A 73 17.41 -24.82 15.48
C LEU A 73 17.96 -26.19 15.92
N ARG A 74 18.41 -26.29 17.18
CA ARG A 74 19.00 -27.53 17.72
C ARG A 74 18.00 -28.71 17.78
N ASP A 75 16.70 -28.42 17.88
CA ASP A 75 15.65 -29.43 18.01
C ASP A 75 15.22 -30.09 16.69
N ASN A 76 15.64 -29.55 15.53
CA ASN A 76 15.36 -30.17 14.24
C ASN A 76 16.33 -29.66 13.14
N PRO A 77 17.31 -30.46 12.69
CA PRO A 77 18.38 -30.01 11.78
C PRO A 77 17.89 -29.61 10.37
N ASP A 78 16.66 -29.99 10.01
CA ASP A 78 16.06 -29.63 8.71
C ASP A 78 15.30 -28.29 8.73
N THR A 79 15.08 -27.70 9.91
CA THR A 79 14.32 -26.44 10.07
C THR A 79 15.17 -25.30 10.61
N THR A 80 15.41 -24.29 9.77
CA THR A 80 16.04 -23.03 10.19
C THR A 80 15.02 -22.08 10.83
N GLY A 81 15.49 -21.19 11.71
CA GLY A 81 14.70 -20.06 12.19
C GLY A 81 14.12 -19.24 11.03
N PHE A 82 14.91 -19.06 9.96
CA PHE A 82 14.45 -18.44 8.71
C PHE A 82 13.27 -19.18 8.05
N LYS A 83 13.30 -20.52 7.93
CA LYS A 83 12.19 -21.31 7.39
C LYS A 83 10.92 -21.16 8.23
N LYS A 84 11.04 -21.08 9.56
CA LYS A 84 9.89 -20.85 10.45
C LYS A 84 9.29 -19.46 10.23
N VAL A 85 10.12 -18.42 10.20
CA VAL A 85 9.69 -17.04 9.91
C VAL A 85 9.02 -16.96 8.54
N LEU A 86 9.59 -17.59 7.52
CA LEU A 86 9.02 -17.64 6.17
C LEU A 86 7.65 -18.32 6.16
N ASN A 87 7.48 -19.42 6.91
CA ASN A 87 6.19 -20.10 7.00
C ASN A 87 5.12 -19.23 7.69
N TYR A 88 5.47 -18.57 8.81
CA TYR A 88 4.58 -17.60 9.46
C TYR A 88 4.24 -16.43 8.53
N ALA A 89 5.23 -15.88 7.83
CA ALA A 89 5.03 -14.81 6.87
C ALA A 89 4.11 -15.25 5.71
N ALA A 90 4.26 -16.47 5.20
CA ALA A 90 3.39 -17.02 4.15
C ALA A 90 1.95 -17.20 4.64
N MET A 91 1.74 -17.71 5.85
CA MET A 91 0.40 -17.85 6.45
C MET A 91 -0.26 -16.48 6.67
N CYS A 92 0.45 -15.54 7.30
CA CYS A 92 -0.05 -14.19 7.54
C CYS A 92 -0.29 -13.42 6.23
N GLY A 93 0.59 -13.59 5.23
CA GLY A 93 0.45 -13.02 3.90
C GLY A 93 -0.74 -13.58 3.14
N GLY A 94 -0.95 -14.90 3.19
CA GLY A 94 -2.12 -15.54 2.59
C GLY A 94 -3.43 -15.06 3.24
N ALA A 95 -3.46 -15.02 4.58
CA ALA A 95 -4.62 -14.51 5.32
C ALA A 95 -4.90 -13.04 5.01
N SER A 96 -3.86 -12.19 4.93
CA SER A 96 -4.02 -10.76 4.65
C SER A 96 -4.52 -10.50 3.24
N ILE A 97 -4.07 -11.27 2.23
CA ILE A 97 -4.59 -11.19 0.86
C ILE A 97 -6.08 -11.56 0.86
N GLY A 98 -6.46 -12.64 1.54
CA GLY A 98 -7.86 -13.08 1.65
C GLY A 98 -8.75 -12.02 2.30
N ILE A 99 -8.32 -11.47 3.45
CA ILE A 99 -9.04 -10.40 4.16
C ILE A 99 -9.11 -9.13 3.29
N SER A 100 -8.05 -8.79 2.56
CA SER A 100 -8.01 -7.61 1.69
C SER A 100 -8.97 -7.74 0.51
N LEU A 101 -9.04 -8.91 -0.11
CA LEU A 101 -10.00 -9.18 -1.20
C LEU A 101 -11.44 -9.11 -0.68
N ALA A 102 -11.71 -9.72 0.48
CA ALA A 102 -13.01 -9.63 1.13
C ALA A 102 -13.37 -8.16 1.41
N TRP A 103 -12.42 -7.37 1.92
CA TRP A 103 -12.61 -5.94 2.19
C TRP A 103 -12.93 -5.13 0.94
N ILE A 104 -12.24 -5.36 -0.18
CA ILE A 104 -12.52 -4.70 -1.46
C ILE A 104 -13.94 -5.03 -1.94
N VAL A 105 -14.34 -6.30 -1.84
CA VAL A 105 -15.70 -6.75 -2.20
C VAL A 105 -16.75 -6.06 -1.32
N THR A 106 -16.51 -6.00 0.00
CA THR A 106 -17.39 -5.28 0.93
C THR A 106 -17.51 -3.80 0.57
N MET A 107 -16.39 -3.13 0.27
CA MET A 107 -16.40 -1.72 -0.15
C MET A 107 -17.17 -1.49 -1.46
N MET A 108 -17.17 -2.45 -2.38
CA MET A 108 -17.91 -2.34 -3.64
C MET A 108 -19.44 -2.47 -3.45
N PHE A 109 -19.90 -3.37 -2.58
CA PHE A 109 -21.33 -3.63 -2.37
C PHE A 109 -21.98 -2.73 -1.32
N LEU A 110 -21.25 -2.37 -0.28
CA LEU A 110 -21.76 -1.69 0.91
C LEU A 110 -21.05 -0.35 1.17
N GLY A 111 -20.44 0.27 0.15
CA GLY A 111 -19.61 1.48 0.31
C GLY A 111 -20.28 2.61 1.10
N GLU A 112 -21.57 2.89 0.86
CA GLU A 112 -22.31 3.90 1.65
C GLU A 112 -22.43 3.51 3.13
N PHE A 113 -22.75 2.24 3.41
CA PHE A 113 -22.83 1.72 4.76
C PHE A 113 -21.46 1.73 5.46
N VAL A 114 -20.38 1.34 4.76
CA VAL A 114 -19.02 1.32 5.29
C VAL A 114 -18.57 2.72 5.72
N ILE A 115 -18.87 3.75 4.91
CA ILE A 115 -18.54 5.14 5.26
C ILE A 115 -19.28 5.55 6.54
N TRP A 116 -20.59 5.32 6.64
CA TRP A 116 -21.36 5.63 7.85
C TRP A 116 -20.90 4.84 9.08
N ALA A 117 -20.62 3.54 8.92
CA ALA A 117 -20.14 2.67 9.99
C ALA A 117 -18.77 3.14 10.51
N SER A 118 -17.86 3.54 9.62
CA SER A 118 -16.54 4.07 10.01
C SER A 118 -16.65 5.39 10.79
N LEU A 119 -17.54 6.29 10.38
CA LEU A 119 -17.78 7.56 11.07
C LEU A 119 -18.39 7.33 12.46
N PHE A 120 -19.38 6.43 12.56
CA PHE A 120 -19.97 6.06 13.84
C PHE A 120 -18.94 5.43 14.78
N PHE A 121 -18.11 4.52 14.25
CA PHE A 121 -17.04 3.90 15.02
C PHE A 121 -15.99 4.91 15.48
N MET A 122 -15.58 5.87 14.63
CA MET A 122 -14.65 6.93 15.03
C MET A 122 -15.22 7.84 16.12
N ILE A 123 -16.49 8.25 16.01
CA ILE A 123 -17.16 9.04 17.06
C ILE A 123 -17.22 8.24 18.36
N GLY A 124 -17.62 6.97 18.29
CA GLY A 124 -17.67 6.07 19.43
C GLY A 124 -16.29 5.86 20.08
N ALA A 125 -15.24 5.70 19.29
CA ALA A 125 -13.87 5.56 19.77
C ALA A 125 -13.37 6.84 20.48
N CYS A 126 -13.68 8.03 19.95
CA CYS A 126 -13.37 9.30 20.61
C CYS A 126 -14.08 9.44 21.95
N VAL A 127 -15.38 9.13 22.01
CA VAL A 127 -16.16 9.17 23.26
C VAL A 127 -15.62 8.15 24.27
N PHE A 128 -15.36 6.91 23.84
CA PHE A 128 -14.80 5.86 24.67
C PHE A 128 -13.42 6.24 25.21
N ALA A 129 -12.52 6.74 24.36
CA ALA A 129 -11.19 7.20 24.75
C ALA A 129 -11.28 8.35 25.76
N GLY A 130 -12.19 9.30 25.57
CA GLY A 130 -12.43 10.39 26.52
C GLY A 130 -12.83 9.87 27.91
N ILE A 131 -13.80 8.97 27.98
CA ILE A 131 -14.26 8.36 29.25
C ILE A 131 -13.15 7.54 29.90
N PHE A 132 -12.48 6.68 29.11
CA PHE A 132 -11.43 5.79 29.60
C PHE A 132 -10.24 6.58 30.17
N MET A 133 -9.77 7.61 29.46
CA MET A 133 -8.67 8.46 29.90
C MET A 133 -9.03 9.27 31.14
N THR A 134 -10.22 9.89 31.19
CA THR A 134 -10.65 10.65 32.37
C THR A 134 -10.79 9.74 33.60
N LYS A 135 -11.33 8.53 33.46
CA LYS A 135 -11.37 7.54 34.55
C LYS A 135 -9.97 7.15 35.02
N LYS A 136 -9.05 6.86 34.09
CA LYS A 136 -7.67 6.48 34.41
C LYS A 136 -6.91 7.60 35.13
N LEU A 137 -7.11 8.86 34.76
CA LEU A 137 -6.48 10.00 35.44
C LEU A 137 -7.11 10.26 36.82
N HIS A 138 -8.41 10.00 36.98
CA HIS A 138 -9.08 10.12 38.27
C HIS A 138 -8.55 9.08 39.27
N GLU A 139 -8.35 7.83 38.83
CA GLU A 139 -7.73 6.76 39.64
C GLU A 139 -6.27 7.06 40.05
N ARG A 140 -5.57 7.94 39.32
CA ARG A 140 -4.17 8.31 39.58
C ARG A 140 -4.02 9.58 40.42
N GLU A 141 -5.11 10.12 40.96
CA GLU A 141 -5.16 11.38 41.73
C GLU A 141 -4.47 12.56 41.02
N ALA A 142 -4.51 12.57 39.69
CA ALA A 142 -3.90 13.65 38.92
C ALA A 142 -4.73 14.94 39.07
N LYS A 143 -4.07 16.06 39.39
CA LYS A 143 -4.71 17.38 39.55
C LYS A 143 -5.49 17.87 38.32
N VAL A 144 -5.20 17.33 37.13
CA VAL A 144 -5.80 17.72 35.85
C VAL A 144 -6.51 16.54 35.17
N TYR A 145 -7.36 15.81 35.90
CA TYR A 145 -8.05 14.62 35.38
C TYR A 145 -9.14 14.93 34.33
N TRP A 146 -9.68 16.15 34.34
CA TRP A 146 -10.77 16.60 33.48
C TRP A 146 -10.36 17.00 32.06
N TRP A 147 -9.07 17.23 31.76
CA TRP A 147 -8.63 17.74 30.44
C TRP A 147 -8.90 16.81 29.24
N PRO A 148 -8.80 15.46 29.34
CA PRO A 148 -9.10 14.59 28.21
C PRO A 148 -10.55 14.68 27.72
N ALA A 149 -11.52 14.88 28.62
CA ALA A 149 -12.94 14.92 28.29
C ALA A 149 -13.32 16.03 27.28
N PRO A 150 -12.96 17.31 27.48
CA PRO A 150 -13.24 18.36 26.49
C PRO A 150 -12.42 18.19 25.21
N VAL A 151 -11.20 17.66 25.25
CA VAL A 151 -10.39 17.45 24.04
C VAL A 151 -11.03 16.38 23.13
N PHE A 152 -11.29 15.19 23.67
CA PHE A 152 -11.92 14.12 22.89
C PHE A 152 -13.39 14.42 22.57
N GLY A 153 -14.10 15.13 23.44
CA GLY A 153 -15.47 15.60 23.21
C GLY A 153 -15.56 16.63 22.09
N LEU A 154 -14.65 17.61 22.05
CA LEU A 154 -14.56 18.58 20.95
C LEU A 154 -14.22 17.88 19.64
N LEU A 155 -13.29 16.92 19.65
CA LEU A 155 -12.94 16.14 18.46
C LEU A 155 -14.14 15.33 17.95
N ALA A 156 -14.88 14.66 18.83
CA ALA A 156 -16.10 13.94 18.48
C ALA A 156 -17.18 14.86 17.90
N LEU A 157 -17.34 16.06 18.47
CA LEU A 157 -18.26 17.08 17.95
C LEU A 157 -17.83 17.55 16.55
N LEU A 158 -16.55 17.83 16.34
CA LEU A 158 -16.03 18.26 15.04
C LEU A 158 -16.23 17.17 13.98
N ILE A 159 -15.97 15.91 14.31
CA ILE A 159 -16.23 14.76 13.42
C ILE A 159 -17.73 14.64 13.11
N THR A 160 -18.59 14.88 14.10
CA THR A 160 -20.06 14.84 13.91
C THR A 160 -20.54 15.97 13.00
N LEU A 161 -20.06 17.21 13.21
CA LEU A 161 -20.35 18.34 12.32
C LEU A 161 -19.87 18.06 10.89
N TYR A 162 -18.66 17.53 10.76
CA TYR A 162 -18.11 17.09 9.48
C TYR A 162 -19.04 16.06 8.81
N ALA A 163 -19.48 15.03 9.53
CA ALA A 163 -20.39 14.00 9.03
C ALA A 163 -21.72 14.57 8.51
N VAL A 164 -22.29 15.57 9.19
CA VAL A 164 -23.52 16.25 8.74
C VAL A 164 -23.27 17.02 7.43
N CYS A 165 -22.15 17.74 7.34
CA CYS A 165 -21.78 18.51 6.14
C CYS A 165 -21.55 17.62 4.91
N ILE A 166 -20.92 16.46 5.07
CA ILE A 166 -20.56 15.58 3.95
C ILE A 166 -21.69 14.67 3.47
N ARG A 167 -22.81 14.56 4.22
CA ARG A 167 -23.91 13.62 3.95
C ARG A 167 -24.37 13.61 2.49
N LYS A 168 -24.41 14.77 1.83
CA LYS A 168 -24.81 14.88 0.41
C LYS A 168 -23.75 14.35 -0.57
N ARG A 169 -22.46 14.45 -0.23
CA ARG A 169 -21.33 14.00 -1.08
C ARG A 169 -21.03 12.51 -0.95
N VAL A 170 -21.43 11.86 0.15
CA VAL A 170 -21.21 10.41 0.37
C VAL A 170 -21.86 9.55 -0.70
N LYS A 171 -23.09 9.89 -1.10
CA LYS A 171 -23.81 9.14 -2.15
C LYS A 171 -23.08 9.18 -3.50
N PHE A 172 -22.51 10.33 -3.84
CA PHE A 172 -21.70 10.50 -5.05
C PHE A 172 -20.42 9.66 -4.98
N ALA A 173 -19.70 9.69 -3.85
CA ALA A 173 -18.49 8.89 -3.66
C ALA A 173 -18.75 7.37 -3.72
N ALA A 174 -19.87 6.91 -3.15
CA ALA A 174 -20.25 5.50 -3.19
C ALA A 174 -20.53 5.01 -4.63
N VAL A 175 -21.18 5.83 -5.46
CA VAL A 175 -21.40 5.52 -6.88
C VAL A 175 -20.08 5.44 -7.64
N HIS A 176 -19.16 6.39 -7.41
CA HIS A 176 -17.82 6.35 -8.01
C HIS A 176 -17.06 5.07 -7.64
N LEU A 177 -17.09 4.66 -6.37
CA LEU A 177 -16.44 3.43 -5.91
C LEU A 177 -17.05 2.18 -6.56
N LYS A 178 -18.38 2.16 -6.73
CA LYS A 178 -19.08 1.06 -7.42
C LYS A 178 -18.69 0.97 -8.90
N ILE A 179 -18.59 2.10 -9.60
CA ILE A 179 -18.17 2.15 -11.01
C ILE A 179 -16.71 1.73 -11.14
N ALA A 180 -15.82 2.24 -10.27
CA ALA A 180 -14.41 1.86 -10.26
C ALA A 180 -14.22 0.36 -9.99
N GLY A 181 -14.95 -0.20 -9.02
CA GLY A 181 -14.95 -1.63 -8.74
C GLY A 181 -15.41 -2.45 -9.95
N SER A 182 -16.54 -2.06 -10.55
CA SER A 182 -17.07 -2.73 -11.76
C SER A 182 -16.07 -2.72 -12.92
N ALA A 183 -15.34 -1.61 -13.13
CA ALA A 183 -14.32 -1.52 -14.16
C ALA A 183 -13.16 -2.50 -13.91
N ILE A 184 -12.69 -2.63 -12.66
CA ILE A 184 -11.62 -3.56 -12.28
C ILE A 184 -12.06 -5.02 -12.50
N PHE A 185 -13.26 -5.39 -12.04
CA PHE A 185 -13.77 -6.76 -12.18
C PHE A 185 -14.12 -7.16 -13.62
N ARG A 186 -14.45 -6.20 -14.49
CA ARG A 186 -14.61 -6.45 -15.93
C ARG A 186 -13.30 -6.74 -16.65
N LEU A 187 -12.16 -6.35 -16.07
CA LEU A 187 -10.83 -6.49 -16.65
C LEU A 187 -9.98 -7.43 -15.78
N PRO A 188 -10.18 -8.75 -15.86
CA PRO A 188 -9.54 -9.72 -14.96
C PRO A 188 -8.00 -9.69 -15.03
N MET A 189 -7.44 -9.23 -16.15
CA MET A 189 -6.00 -9.02 -16.30
C MET A 189 -5.42 -8.03 -15.28
N THR A 190 -6.22 -7.07 -14.78
CA THR A 190 -5.79 -6.15 -13.72
C THR A 190 -5.51 -6.86 -12.40
N LEU A 191 -6.35 -7.85 -12.06
CA LEU A 191 -6.18 -8.68 -10.87
C LEU A 191 -4.95 -9.58 -10.98
N ILE A 192 -4.68 -10.13 -12.17
CA ILE A 192 -3.48 -10.93 -12.42
C ILE A 192 -2.22 -10.07 -12.25
N VAL A 193 -2.18 -8.87 -12.85
CA VAL A 193 -1.03 -7.97 -12.66
C VAL A 193 -0.87 -7.58 -11.19
N ALA A 194 -1.97 -7.28 -10.48
CA ALA A 194 -1.90 -7.00 -9.05
C ALA A 194 -1.33 -8.18 -8.24
N LEU A 195 -1.75 -9.42 -8.53
CA LEU A 195 -1.22 -10.63 -7.89
C LEU A 195 0.28 -10.82 -8.17
N VAL A 196 0.71 -10.64 -9.42
CA VAL A 196 2.14 -10.68 -9.78
C VAL A 196 2.93 -9.63 -9.01
N MET A 197 2.43 -8.40 -8.92
CA MET A 197 3.11 -7.33 -8.17
C MET A 197 3.13 -7.58 -6.65
N VAL A 198 2.14 -8.28 -6.09
CA VAL A 198 2.18 -8.75 -4.70
C VAL A 198 3.31 -9.77 -4.49
N VAL A 199 3.52 -10.70 -5.43
CA VAL A 199 4.66 -11.63 -5.36
C VAL A 199 5.98 -10.88 -5.43
N VAL A 200 6.10 -9.88 -6.32
CA VAL A 200 7.28 -9.02 -6.41
C VAL A 200 7.50 -8.25 -5.09
N GLN A 201 6.43 -7.75 -4.46
CA GLN A 201 6.50 -7.07 -3.17
C GLN A 201 7.01 -8.00 -2.05
N LEU A 202 6.54 -9.25 -2.01
CA LEU A 202 7.00 -10.25 -1.05
C LEU A 202 8.47 -10.63 -1.29
N ALA A 203 8.86 -10.82 -2.55
CA ALA A 203 10.25 -11.10 -2.91
C ALA A 203 11.17 -9.94 -2.51
N TRP A 204 10.73 -8.69 -2.71
CA TRP A 204 11.46 -7.50 -2.25
C TRP A 204 11.62 -7.49 -0.72
N ALA A 205 10.55 -7.77 0.02
CA ALA A 205 10.62 -7.83 1.48
C ALA A 205 11.60 -8.92 1.98
N ILE A 206 11.55 -10.13 1.41
CA ILE A 206 12.47 -11.22 1.75
C ILE A 206 13.91 -10.84 1.44
N THR A 207 14.16 -10.28 0.26
CA THR A 207 15.49 -9.83 -0.17
C THR A 207 16.03 -8.77 0.78
N TRP A 208 15.21 -7.78 1.13
CA TRP A 208 15.59 -6.75 2.09
C TRP A 208 15.91 -7.35 3.45
N PHE A 209 15.04 -8.19 4.02
CA PHE A 209 15.29 -8.82 5.32
C PHE A 209 16.60 -9.62 5.34
N LEU A 210 16.84 -10.46 4.33
CA LEU A 210 18.09 -11.21 4.22
C LEU A 210 19.31 -10.30 4.07
N GLY A 211 19.19 -9.23 3.28
CA GLY A 211 20.26 -8.26 3.08
C GLY A 211 20.63 -7.50 4.35
N VAL A 212 19.64 -7.03 5.11
CA VAL A 212 19.86 -6.28 6.36
C VAL A 212 20.44 -7.16 7.45
N TYR A 213 19.79 -8.29 7.74
CA TYR A 213 20.24 -9.17 8.81
C TYR A 213 21.57 -9.84 8.48
N GLY A 214 21.78 -10.23 7.21
CA GLY A 214 23.08 -10.73 6.76
C GLY A 214 24.20 -9.69 6.89
N LEU A 215 23.92 -8.42 6.59
CA LEU A 215 24.89 -7.35 6.76
C LEU A 215 25.19 -7.09 8.25
N PHE A 216 24.18 -7.09 9.12
CA PHE A 216 24.38 -6.91 10.57
C PHE A 216 25.19 -8.04 11.22
N ASP A 217 24.99 -9.28 10.75
CA ASP A 217 25.79 -10.43 11.16
C ASP A 217 27.25 -10.27 10.70
N HIS A 218 27.46 -9.93 9.43
CA HIS A 218 28.81 -9.74 8.88
C HIS A 218 29.60 -8.60 9.56
N LEU A 219 28.91 -7.51 9.93
CA LEU A 219 29.51 -6.37 10.63
C LEU A 219 29.66 -6.60 12.14
N GLU A 220 29.28 -7.79 12.64
CA GLU A 220 29.38 -8.20 14.04
C GLU A 220 28.68 -7.23 15.01
N TYR A 221 27.56 -6.63 14.57
CA TYR A 221 26.82 -5.67 15.39
C TYR A 221 26.04 -6.34 16.52
N ILE A 222 25.67 -7.61 16.33
CA ILE A 222 24.97 -8.44 17.29
C ILE A 222 25.78 -9.72 17.46
N LYS A 223 26.70 -9.75 18.42
CA LYS A 223 27.46 -10.96 18.76
C LYS A 223 27.00 -11.54 20.09
N PRO A 224 26.43 -12.76 20.10
CA PRO A 224 26.21 -13.48 21.34
C PRO A 224 27.55 -13.99 21.89
N ASN A 225 27.71 -13.98 23.22
CA ASN A 225 28.86 -14.61 23.86
C ASN A 225 28.77 -16.14 23.76
N HIS A 226 29.89 -16.85 23.83
CA HIS A 226 29.95 -18.33 23.72
C HIS A 226 29.02 -19.04 24.71
N HIS A 227 28.82 -18.46 25.90
CA HIS A 227 27.88 -18.98 26.92
C HIS A 227 26.41 -19.04 26.50
N CYS A 228 26.02 -18.37 25.41
CA CYS A 228 24.65 -18.40 24.89
C CYS A 228 24.32 -19.68 24.10
N ALA A 229 25.33 -20.43 23.64
CA ALA A 229 25.14 -21.71 22.94
C ALA A 229 25.05 -22.90 23.91
N ASP A 230 25.48 -22.71 25.17
CA ASP A 230 25.56 -23.74 26.20
C ASP A 230 24.32 -23.73 27.11
N PRO A 231 23.56 -24.85 27.18
CA PRO A 231 22.33 -24.91 27.96
C PRO A 231 22.60 -24.83 29.47
N HIS A 232 23.80 -25.24 29.92
CA HIS A 232 24.21 -25.18 31.33
C HIS A 232 24.73 -23.80 31.76
N SER A 233 25.04 -22.91 30.81
CA SER A 233 25.57 -21.55 31.08
C SER A 233 24.68 -20.43 30.52
N ALA A 234 23.45 -20.73 30.14
CA ALA A 234 22.49 -19.77 29.59
C ALA A 234 22.27 -18.54 30.50
N ALA A 235 22.38 -18.72 31.83
CA ALA A 235 22.28 -17.64 32.81
C ALA A 235 23.40 -16.57 32.70
N LYS A 236 24.53 -16.88 32.05
CA LYS A 236 25.66 -15.96 31.81
C LYS A 236 25.71 -15.42 30.38
N CYS A 237 24.67 -15.68 29.58
CA CYS A 237 24.57 -15.15 28.23
C CYS A 237 24.52 -13.61 28.26
N LYS A 238 25.52 -12.97 27.66
CA LYS A 238 25.56 -11.52 27.45
C LYS A 238 25.62 -11.26 25.95
N LEU A 239 24.72 -10.40 25.47
CA LEU A 239 24.67 -9.96 24.08
C LEU A 239 25.47 -8.67 23.95
N HIS A 240 26.52 -8.67 23.13
CA HIS A 240 27.27 -7.44 22.86
C HIS A 240 26.62 -6.72 21.68
N VAL A 241 25.84 -5.67 21.96
CA VAL A 241 25.09 -4.90 20.96
C VAL A 241 25.71 -3.52 20.78
N LYS A 242 26.14 -3.20 19.57
CA LYS A 242 26.61 -1.85 19.22
C LYS A 242 25.43 -0.97 18.80
N TYR A 243 24.73 -0.39 19.77
CA TYR A 243 23.49 0.38 19.53
C TYR A 243 23.66 1.55 18.55
N GLY A 244 24.77 2.29 18.62
CA GLY A 244 25.01 3.47 17.75
C GLY A 244 25.00 3.14 16.25
N PRO A 245 25.88 2.23 15.77
CA PRO A 245 25.91 1.82 14.37
C PRO A 245 24.63 1.13 13.89
N ILE A 246 23.97 0.34 14.75
CA ILE A 246 22.72 -0.35 14.39
C ILE A 246 21.61 0.66 14.09
N VAL A 247 21.43 1.65 14.96
CA VAL A 247 20.41 2.68 14.79
C VAL A 247 20.76 3.61 13.61
N GLY A 248 22.04 3.95 13.45
CA GLY A 248 22.48 4.78 12.32
C GLY A 248 22.30 4.10 10.95
N LEU A 249 22.50 2.78 10.87
CA LEU A 249 22.36 2.01 9.63
C LEU A 249 20.91 1.58 9.35
N SER A 250 20.05 1.44 10.37
CA SER A 250 18.66 1.02 10.19
C SER A 250 17.82 2.07 9.45
N VAL A 251 18.02 3.36 9.70
CA VAL A 251 17.25 4.44 9.07
C VAL A 251 17.40 4.49 7.53
N PRO A 252 18.60 4.59 6.94
CA PRO A 252 18.75 4.58 5.48
C PRO A 252 18.30 3.25 4.89
N MET A 253 18.46 2.15 5.62
CA MET A 253 18.04 0.83 5.17
C MET A 253 16.51 0.70 5.15
N LEU A 254 15.78 1.27 6.12
CA LEU A 254 14.33 1.39 6.10
C LEU A 254 13.87 2.27 4.93
N ALA A 255 14.57 3.36 4.64
CA ALA A 255 14.26 4.19 3.47
C ALA A 255 14.38 3.37 2.16
N VAL A 256 15.39 2.51 2.03
CA VAL A 256 15.51 1.59 0.88
C VAL A 256 14.34 0.60 0.83
N PHE A 257 13.92 0.03 1.97
CA PHE A 257 12.76 -0.86 2.03
C PHE A 257 11.50 -0.18 1.50
N PHE A 258 11.17 0.99 2.07
CA PHE A 258 10.00 1.76 1.68
C PHE A 258 10.08 2.23 0.23
N TRP A 259 11.28 2.57 -0.25
CA TRP A 259 11.46 3.00 -1.63
C TRP A 259 11.06 1.90 -2.62
N GLY A 260 11.57 0.67 -2.46
CA GLY A 260 11.15 -0.45 -3.30
C GLY A 260 9.67 -0.80 -3.15
N ALA A 261 9.14 -0.76 -1.92
CA ALA A 261 7.72 -1.02 -1.68
C ALA A 261 6.79 0.00 -2.37
N MET A 262 7.17 1.28 -2.34
CA MET A 262 6.41 2.33 -2.99
C MET A 262 6.52 2.30 -4.50
N VAL A 263 7.69 1.94 -5.05
CA VAL A 263 7.85 1.72 -6.50
C VAL A 263 6.87 0.66 -6.98
N VAL A 264 6.82 -0.50 -6.31
CA VAL A 264 5.88 -1.58 -6.65
C VAL A 264 4.42 -1.13 -6.56
N LYS A 265 4.05 -0.45 -5.47
CA LYS A 265 2.69 0.12 -5.28
C LYS A 265 2.33 1.11 -6.39
N ASN A 266 3.26 1.99 -6.77
CA ASN A 266 3.03 3.03 -7.77
C ASN A 266 2.98 2.45 -9.20
N ILE A 267 3.74 1.39 -9.50
CA ILE A 267 3.59 0.64 -10.75
C ILE A 267 2.16 0.10 -10.88
N VAL A 268 1.61 -0.49 -9.83
CA VAL A 268 0.21 -0.97 -9.83
C VAL A 268 -0.76 0.20 -10.02
N ALA A 269 -0.58 1.30 -9.30
CA ALA A 269 -1.45 2.48 -9.40
C ALA A 269 -1.49 3.07 -10.83
N VAL A 270 -0.32 3.25 -11.45
CA VAL A 270 -0.21 3.75 -12.84
C VAL A 270 -0.79 2.75 -13.83
N THR A 271 -0.60 1.44 -13.60
CA THR A 271 -1.17 0.38 -14.44
C THR A 271 -2.70 0.39 -14.39
N VAL A 272 -3.30 0.47 -13.19
CA VAL A 272 -4.75 0.50 -13.01
C VAL A 272 -5.33 1.78 -13.61
N ALA A 273 -4.73 2.94 -13.33
CA ALA A 273 -5.17 4.21 -13.90
C ALA A 273 -5.12 4.21 -15.44
N GLY A 274 -4.01 3.75 -16.02
CA GLY A 274 -3.85 3.62 -17.47
C GLY A 274 -4.82 2.61 -18.09
N THR A 275 -5.13 1.53 -17.36
CA THR A 275 -6.09 0.52 -17.81
C THR A 275 -7.52 1.08 -17.83
N VAL A 276 -7.94 1.72 -16.74
CA VAL A 276 -9.29 2.30 -16.63
C VAL A 276 -9.49 3.45 -17.62
N ALA A 277 -8.46 4.28 -17.83
CA ALA A 277 -8.51 5.35 -18.83
C ALA A 277 -8.70 4.80 -20.25
N ALA A 278 -7.95 3.76 -20.63
CA ALA A 278 -8.11 3.13 -21.93
C ALA A 278 -9.43 2.37 -22.09
N TRP A 279 -9.92 1.73 -21.01
CA TRP A 279 -11.25 1.11 -20.99
C TRP A 279 -12.37 2.13 -21.21
N LYS A 280 -12.25 3.33 -20.62
CA LYS A 280 -13.22 4.43 -20.81
C LYS A 280 -13.29 4.88 -22.27
N VAL A 281 -12.15 4.91 -22.97
CA VAL A 281 -12.06 5.44 -24.34
C VAL A 281 -12.38 4.39 -25.40
N ASN A 282 -11.85 3.15 -25.27
CA ASN A 282 -12.03 2.08 -26.25
C ASN A 282 -12.03 0.70 -25.58
N VAL A 283 -13.23 0.19 -25.28
CA VAL A 283 -13.43 -1.12 -24.62
C VAL A 283 -12.88 -2.29 -25.46
N SER A 284 -12.83 -2.15 -26.78
CA SER A 284 -12.44 -3.22 -27.74
C SER A 284 -10.94 -3.38 -27.94
N THR A 285 -10.09 -2.60 -27.27
CA THR A 285 -8.64 -2.71 -27.44
C THR A 285 -8.16 -4.02 -26.79
N PRO A 286 -7.43 -4.90 -27.48
CA PRO A 286 -6.90 -6.11 -26.87
C PRO A 286 -5.79 -5.75 -25.86
N LEU A 287 -5.71 -6.49 -24.75
CA LEU A 287 -4.60 -6.44 -23.78
C LEU A 287 -4.29 -5.04 -23.20
N ILE A 288 -5.33 -4.24 -22.95
CA ILE A 288 -5.22 -2.88 -22.38
C ILE A 288 -4.34 -2.86 -21.13
N THR A 289 -4.53 -3.82 -20.22
CA THR A 289 -3.80 -3.89 -18.96
C THR A 289 -2.31 -4.16 -19.16
N LEU A 290 -1.94 -5.09 -20.05
CA LEU A 290 -0.53 -5.40 -20.31
C LEU A 290 0.17 -4.24 -21.01
N GLY A 291 -0.52 -3.53 -21.91
CA GLY A 291 0.00 -2.32 -22.53
C GLY A 291 0.26 -1.22 -21.50
N ALA A 292 -0.66 -1.01 -20.55
CA ALA A 292 -0.48 -0.04 -19.46
C ALA A 292 0.64 -0.45 -18.50
N TRP A 293 0.71 -1.73 -18.13
CA TRP A 293 1.75 -2.28 -17.25
C TRP A 293 3.14 -2.18 -17.89
N GLY A 294 3.26 -2.56 -19.17
CA GLY A 294 4.51 -2.46 -19.92
C GLY A 294 5.02 -1.01 -20.00
N ARG A 295 4.14 -0.03 -20.19
CA ARG A 295 4.52 1.40 -20.14
C ARG A 295 4.96 1.83 -18.73
N ALA A 296 4.27 1.37 -17.69
CA ALA A 296 4.64 1.67 -16.30
C ALA A 296 6.02 1.09 -15.94
N MET A 297 6.33 -0.12 -16.41
CA MET A 297 7.58 -0.83 -16.15
C MET A 297 8.77 -0.32 -16.98
N THR A 298 8.54 0.38 -18.10
CA THR A 298 9.62 0.81 -19.00
C THR A 298 9.71 2.32 -19.13
N LEU A 299 8.67 2.97 -19.66
CA LEU A 299 8.71 4.39 -20.04
C LEU A 299 8.51 5.33 -18.86
N SER A 300 7.66 4.96 -17.89
CA SER A 300 7.33 5.80 -16.74
C SER A 300 8.06 5.40 -15.46
N LEU A 301 8.94 4.39 -15.52
CA LEU A 301 9.56 3.83 -14.33
C LEU A 301 10.48 4.84 -13.62
N GLY A 302 11.21 5.68 -14.36
CA GLY A 302 12.06 6.72 -13.78
C GLY A 302 11.29 7.72 -12.90
N SER A 303 10.20 8.28 -13.44
CA SER A 303 9.36 9.21 -12.68
C SER A 303 8.64 8.52 -11.51
N ILE A 304 8.27 7.24 -11.66
CA ILE A 304 7.74 6.43 -10.55
C ILE A 304 8.79 6.28 -9.45
N CYS A 305 10.04 5.96 -9.79
CA CYS A 305 11.14 5.85 -8.83
C CYS A 305 11.39 7.17 -8.09
N PHE A 306 11.38 8.30 -8.80
CA PHE A 306 11.54 9.62 -8.19
C PHE A 306 10.41 9.93 -7.19
N GLY A 307 9.14 9.81 -7.61
CA GLY A 307 8.00 10.06 -6.71
C GLY A 307 7.99 9.13 -5.49
N SER A 308 8.39 7.87 -5.69
CA SER A 308 8.48 6.88 -4.61
C SER A 308 9.61 7.19 -3.62
N LEU A 309 10.71 7.79 -4.06
CA LEU A 309 11.85 8.15 -3.21
C LEU A 309 11.44 9.19 -2.16
N VAL A 310 10.72 10.23 -2.58
CA VAL A 310 10.28 11.31 -1.69
C VAL A 310 9.38 10.76 -0.60
N VAL A 311 8.39 9.95 -0.98
CA VAL A 311 7.45 9.36 -0.01
C VAL A 311 8.18 8.35 0.89
N ALA A 312 9.15 7.60 0.38
CA ALA A 312 9.91 6.63 1.17
C ALA A 312 10.76 7.27 2.26
N ILE A 313 11.35 8.44 1.99
CA ILE A 313 12.09 9.22 2.99
C ILE A 313 11.13 9.70 4.09
N LEU A 314 9.96 10.22 3.72
CA LEU A 314 8.96 10.67 4.69
C LEU A 314 8.45 9.52 5.58
N GLU A 315 8.16 8.37 4.99
CA GLU A 315 7.71 7.19 5.72
C GLU A 315 8.81 6.63 6.64
N ALA A 316 10.08 6.65 6.19
CA ALA A 316 11.20 6.27 7.03
C ALA A 316 11.34 7.19 8.25
N ILE A 317 11.19 8.50 8.05
CA ILE A 317 11.23 9.48 9.16
C ILE A 317 10.05 9.26 10.11
N GLN A 318 8.82 9.12 9.58
CA GLN A 318 7.63 8.88 10.39
C GLN A 318 7.68 7.56 11.17
N THR A 319 8.31 6.53 10.64
CA THR A 319 8.43 5.24 11.34
C THR A 319 9.42 5.32 12.50
N VAL A 320 10.37 6.25 12.45
CA VAL A 320 11.44 6.39 13.43
C VAL A 320 11.10 7.43 14.52
N LEU A 321 10.30 8.44 14.19
CA LEU A 321 9.89 9.55 15.08
C LEU A 321 8.55 9.28 15.77
#